data_AF-A0A445BPC8-F1
#
_entry.id   AF-A0A445BPC8-F1
#
_cell.length_a   1.000
_cell.length_b   1.000
_cell.length_c   1.000
_cell.angle_alpha   90.00
_cell.angle_beta   90.00
_cell.angle_gamma   90.00
#
_symmetry.space_group_name_H-M   'P 1'
#
loop_
_entity.id
_entity.type
_entity.pdbx_description
1 polymer ?
#
loop_
_entity_poly.entity_id
_entity_poly.type
_entity_poly.pdbx_seq_one_letter_code
_entity_poly.pdbx_strand_id
1 'polypeptide(L)'
;MADCDAENKESRQLRELKLRKMLDLLVHVPRCRSAHCQYPDCRKIKELFRHGMQCKTRAAGGCVRCRKMWYLLQLHAHACKESRCRVPRCRDLKEHSRGSQQQSDSRRRAAITGMMRQ
;
A
#
# COMPACT_ATOMS: atom_id res chain seq x y z
N MET A 1 -11.43 -10.43 -32.80
CA MET A 1 -12.08 -10.12 -31.50
C MET A 1 -11.55 -10.97 -30.35
N ALA A 2 -11.33 -12.28 -30.51
CA ALA A 2 -10.75 -13.11 -29.44
C ALA A 2 -9.29 -12.77 -29.01
N ASP A 3 -8.51 -12.16 -29.91
CA ASP A 3 -7.09 -11.81 -29.70
C ASP A 3 -6.92 -10.66 -28.68
N CYS A 4 -7.69 -9.58 -28.81
CA CYS A 4 -7.68 -8.44 -27.89
C CYS A 4 -8.15 -8.82 -26.46
N ASP A 5 -9.13 -9.74 -26.36
CA ASP A 5 -9.59 -10.23 -25.06
C ASP A 5 -8.53 -11.08 -24.35
N ALA A 6 -7.74 -11.85 -25.11
CA ALA A 6 -6.59 -12.59 -24.60
C ALA A 6 -5.47 -11.66 -24.14
N GLU A 7 -5.10 -10.66 -24.94
CA GLU A 7 -4.08 -9.65 -24.58
C GLU A 7 -4.46 -8.82 -23.34
N ASN A 8 -5.75 -8.47 -23.21
CA ASN A 8 -6.27 -7.75 -22.04
C ASN A 8 -6.23 -8.65 -20.78
N LYS A 9 -6.53 -9.94 -20.94
CA LYS A 9 -6.45 -10.93 -19.85
C LYS A 9 -5.01 -11.17 -19.41
N GLU A 10 -4.06 -11.32 -20.32
CA GLU A 10 -2.63 -11.44 -20.02
C GLU A 10 -2.10 -10.17 -19.33
N SER A 11 -2.47 -8.99 -19.84
CA SER A 11 -2.13 -7.71 -19.22
C SER A 11 -2.63 -7.62 -17.78
N ARG A 12 -3.85 -8.11 -17.49
CA ARG A 12 -4.41 -8.16 -16.15
C ARG A 12 -3.65 -9.13 -15.24
N GLN A 13 -3.35 -10.33 -15.72
CA GLN A 13 -2.59 -11.34 -14.98
C GLN A 13 -1.18 -10.86 -14.64
N LEU A 14 -0.48 -10.22 -15.59
CA LEU A 14 0.86 -9.68 -15.35
C LEU A 14 0.85 -8.57 -14.31
N ARG A 15 -0.17 -7.70 -14.33
CA ARG A 15 -0.38 -6.65 -13.32
C ARG A 15 -0.60 -7.24 -11.94
N GLU A 16 -1.44 -8.27 -11.83
CA GLU A 16 -1.70 -8.97 -10.57
C GLU A 16 -0.45 -9.66 -10.02
N LEU A 17 0.30 -10.36 -10.87
CA LEU A 17 1.55 -11.02 -10.48
C LEU A 17 2.57 -9.99 -9.98
N LYS A 18 2.70 -8.86 -10.68
CA LYS A 18 3.60 -7.77 -10.30
C LYS A 18 3.20 -7.16 -8.95
N LEU A 19 1.90 -6.94 -8.72
CA LEU A 19 1.38 -6.45 -7.45
C LEU A 19 1.70 -7.43 -6.32
N ARG A 20 1.46 -8.74 -6.51
CA ARG A 20 1.74 -9.77 -5.50
C ARG A 20 3.22 -9.80 -5.12
N LYS A 21 4.12 -9.88 -6.11
CA LYS A 21 5.58 -9.84 -5.89
C LYS A 21 6.02 -8.59 -5.13
N MET A 22 5.42 -7.44 -5.45
CA MET A 22 5.69 -6.19 -4.77
C MET A 22 5.24 -6.21 -3.30
N LEU A 23 4.05 -6.75 -3.00
CA LEU A 23 3.56 -6.89 -1.63
C LEU A 23 4.43 -7.85 -0.80
N ASP A 24 4.84 -8.98 -1.40
CA ASP A 24 5.75 -9.95 -0.76
C ASP A 24 7.09 -9.29 -0.41
N LEU A 25 7.62 -8.46 -1.31
CA LEU A 25 8.85 -7.72 -1.08
C LEU A 25 8.72 -6.74 0.10
N LEU A 26 7.57 -6.08 0.25
CA LEU A 26 7.32 -5.17 1.38
C LEU A 26 7.31 -5.92 2.71
N VAL A 27 6.83 -7.16 2.76
CA VAL A 27 6.86 -8.01 3.97
C VAL A 27 8.27 -8.54 4.24
N HIS A 28 9.02 -8.86 3.19
CA HIS A 28 10.38 -9.38 3.28
C HIS A 28 11.38 -8.35 3.82
N VAL A 29 11.38 -7.13 3.26
CA VAL A 29 12.40 -6.10 3.52
C VAL A 29 12.65 -5.82 5.01
N PRO A 30 11.63 -5.61 5.86
CA PRO A 30 11.82 -5.33 7.29
C PRO A 30 12.47 -6.48 8.08
N ARG A 31 12.42 -7.72 7.56
CA ARG A 31 13.01 -8.90 8.20
C ARG A 31 14.39 -9.23 7.63
N CYS A 32 14.71 -8.72 6.44
CA CYS A 32 15.91 -9.07 5.72
C CYS A 32 17.12 -8.27 6.21
N ARG A 33 18.08 -8.95 6.86
CA ARG A 33 19.34 -8.36 7.31
C ARG A 33 20.53 -8.62 6.37
N SER A 34 20.36 -9.51 5.38
CA SER A 34 21.42 -9.84 4.43
C SER A 34 21.80 -8.63 3.57
N ALA A 35 23.11 -8.39 3.46
CA ALA A 35 23.71 -7.42 2.54
C ALA A 35 23.62 -7.90 1.08
N HIS A 36 23.72 -9.21 0.87
CA HIS A 36 23.64 -9.87 -0.44
C HIS A 36 22.34 -10.66 -0.60
N CYS A 37 21.22 -9.99 -0.35
CA CYS A 37 19.91 -10.63 -0.52
C CYS A 37 19.64 -10.87 -2.02
N GLN A 38 19.39 -12.13 -2.39
CA GLN A 38 19.07 -12.52 -3.77
C GLN A 38 17.61 -12.22 -4.15
N TYR A 39 16.77 -11.81 -3.20
CA TYR A 39 15.38 -11.46 -3.50
C TYR A 39 15.36 -10.20 -4.42
N PRO A 40 14.72 -10.28 -5.60
CA PRO A 40 14.74 -9.18 -6.58
C PRO A 40 14.30 -7.85 -5.97
N ASP A 41 15.02 -6.79 -6.29
CA ASP A 41 14.76 -5.41 -5.83
C ASP A 41 14.76 -5.18 -4.31
N CYS A 42 15.12 -6.17 -3.48
CA CYS A 42 15.17 -6.01 -2.02
C CYS A 42 16.06 -4.85 -1.58
N ARG A 43 17.26 -4.73 -2.18
CA ARG A 43 18.17 -3.60 -1.93
C ARG A 43 17.53 -2.25 -2.30
N LYS A 44 16.87 -2.17 -3.45
CA LYS A 44 16.24 -0.93 -3.94
C LYS A 44 15.12 -0.47 -2.99
N ILE A 45 14.29 -1.40 -2.51
CA ILE A 45 13.21 -1.07 -1.55
C ILE A 45 13.76 -0.72 -0.17
N LYS A 46 14.82 -1.40 0.31
CA LYS A 46 15.52 -1.00 1.54
C LYS A 46 16.03 0.44 1.46
N GLU A 47 16.66 0.80 0.35
CA GLU A 47 17.16 2.17 0.12
C GLU A 47 16.02 3.20 0.04
N LEU A 48 14.87 2.82 -0.52
CA LEU A 48 13.67 3.65 -0.56
C LEU A 48 13.13 3.92 0.85
N PHE A 49 13.04 2.90 1.70
CA PHE A 49 12.62 3.05 3.10
C PHE A 49 13.61 3.88 3.91
N ARG A 50 14.92 3.62 3.77
CA ARG A 50 15.96 4.43 4.40
C ARG A 50 15.83 5.91 4.03
N HIS A 51 15.64 6.19 2.74
CA HIS A 51 15.39 7.55 2.27
C HIS A 51 14.15 8.16 2.92
N GLY A 52 13.01 7.46 2.93
CA GLY A 52 11.77 8.00 3.49
C GLY A 52 11.85 8.31 4.98
N MET A 53 12.67 7.56 5.74
CA MET A 53 12.93 7.84 7.15
C MET A 53 13.75 9.11 7.35
N GLN A 54 14.75 9.36 6.49
CA GLN A 54 15.74 10.44 6.62
C GLN A 54 15.38 11.72 5.82
N CYS A 55 14.46 11.63 4.86
CA CYS A 55 14.15 12.74 3.94
C CYS A 55 13.41 13.87 4.68
N LYS A 56 13.98 15.08 4.67
CA LYS A 56 13.37 16.28 5.26
C LYS A 56 12.26 16.88 4.41
N THR A 57 12.37 16.82 3.08
CA THR A 57 11.35 17.30 2.14
C THR A 57 10.02 16.55 2.29
N ARG A 58 10.09 15.25 2.61
CA ARG A 58 8.93 14.34 2.74
C ARG A 58 8.05 14.32 1.49
N ALA A 59 6.98 13.52 1.51
CA ALA A 59 6.01 13.53 0.42
C ALA A 59 5.21 14.83 0.34
N ALA A 60 4.90 15.45 1.49
CA ALA A 60 4.17 16.72 1.57
C ALA A 60 4.91 17.88 0.89
N GLY A 61 6.24 17.93 0.99
CA GLY A 61 7.07 18.89 0.26
C GLY A 61 7.44 18.46 -1.18
N GLY A 62 6.77 17.45 -1.74
CA GLY A 62 6.90 17.07 -3.15
C GLY A 62 7.96 16.02 -3.49
N CYS A 63 8.66 15.42 -2.52
CA CYS A 63 9.69 14.43 -2.82
C CYS A 63 9.12 13.19 -3.54
N VAL A 64 9.57 12.94 -4.76
CA VAL A 64 9.08 11.84 -5.62
C VAL A 64 9.34 10.46 -5.01
N ARG A 65 10.52 10.25 -4.43
CA ARG A 65 10.87 8.98 -3.75
C ARG A 65 9.96 8.74 -2.55
N CYS A 66 9.71 9.76 -1.73
CA CYS A 66 8.77 9.66 -0.62
C CYS A 66 7.34 9.35 -1.10
N ARG A 67 6.87 9.99 -2.17
CA ARG A 67 5.55 9.70 -2.77
C ARG A 67 5.45 8.24 -3.21
N LYS A 68 6.47 7.72 -3.89
CA LYS A 68 6.53 6.31 -4.30
C LYS A 68 6.51 5.37 -3.08
N MET A 69 7.29 5.67 -2.04
CA MET A 69 7.30 4.88 -0.81
C MET A 69 5.90 4.85 -0.18
N TRP A 70 5.26 6.01 -0.01
CA TRP A 70 3.92 6.10 0.59
C TRP A 70 2.89 5.31 -0.19
N TYR A 71 2.90 5.39 -1.52
CA TYR A 71 2.01 4.61 -2.37
C TYR A 71 2.13 3.10 -2.12
N LEU A 72 3.36 2.59 -2.03
CA LEU A 72 3.61 1.18 -1.71
C LEU A 72 3.08 0.79 -0.34
N LEU A 73 3.30 1.64 0.67
CA LEU A 73 2.83 1.41 2.04
C LEU A 73 1.30 1.45 2.14
N GLN A 74 0.64 2.33 1.39
CA GLN A 74 -0.82 2.40 1.31
C GLN A 74 -1.42 1.14 0.70
N LEU A 75 -0.89 0.68 -0.44
CA LEU A 75 -1.31 -0.57 -1.07
C LEU A 75 -1.17 -1.75 -0.12
N HIS A 76 -0.04 -1.85 0.58
CA HIS A 76 0.16 -2.88 1.58
C HIS A 76 -0.83 -2.76 2.74
N ALA A 77 -1.00 -1.58 3.33
CA ALA A 77 -1.90 -1.37 4.46
C ALA A 77 -3.35 -1.75 4.12
N HIS A 78 -3.81 -1.45 2.91
CA HIS A 78 -5.15 -1.82 2.44
C HIS A 78 -5.34 -3.34 2.33
N ALA A 79 -4.33 -4.08 1.87
CA ALA A 79 -4.38 -5.54 1.76
C ALA A 79 -3.99 -6.29 3.05
N CYS A 80 -3.33 -5.63 4.00
CA CYS A 80 -2.72 -6.24 5.16
C CYS A 80 -3.73 -6.53 6.27
N LYS A 81 -3.92 -7.82 6.57
CA LYS A 81 -4.76 -8.30 7.69
C LYS A 81 -3.98 -8.55 8.98
N GLU A 82 -2.64 -8.50 8.94
CA GLU A 82 -1.77 -8.81 10.08
C GLU A 82 -1.84 -7.73 11.16
N SER A 83 -2.17 -8.11 12.40
CA SER A 83 -2.27 -7.20 13.53
C SER A 83 -0.91 -6.59 13.91
N ARG A 84 0.16 -7.41 13.95
CA ARG A 84 1.52 -7.00 14.32
C ARG A 84 2.43 -6.93 13.10
N CYS A 85 1.99 -6.18 12.10
CA CYS A 85 2.75 -6.03 10.86
C CYS A 85 4.07 -5.28 11.09
N ARG A 86 5.18 -5.81 10.56
CA ARG A 86 6.52 -5.21 10.66
C ARG A 86 6.83 -4.21 9.56
N VAL A 87 5.94 -4.05 8.58
CA VAL A 87 6.11 -3.08 7.50
C VAL A 87 5.99 -1.67 8.09
N PRO A 88 6.98 -0.78 7.86
CA PRO A 88 6.96 0.57 8.42
C PRO A 88 5.65 1.30 8.10
N ARG A 89 5.10 2.02 9.08
CA ARG A 89 3.86 2.83 8.96
C ARG A 89 2.58 2.05 8.59
N CYS A 90 2.63 0.72 8.42
CA CYS A 90 1.45 -0.07 8.06
C CYS A 90 0.32 0.09 9.09
N ARG A 91 0.66 0.05 10.39
CA ARG A 91 -0.31 0.21 11.47
C ARG A 91 -1.00 1.57 11.40
N ASP A 92 -0.23 2.65 11.38
CA ASP A 92 -0.75 4.02 11.33
C ASP A 92 -1.65 4.23 10.10
N LEU A 93 -1.25 3.70 8.94
CA LEU A 93 -2.03 3.77 7.71
C LEU A 93 -3.36 3.04 7.82
N LYS A 94 -3.38 1.86 8.44
CA LYS A 94 -4.61 1.10 8.68
C LYS A 94 -5.53 1.82 9.65
N GLU A 95 -4.99 2.39 10.72
CA GLU A 95 -5.76 3.15 11.71
C GLU A 95 -6.36 4.41 11.06
N HIS A 96 -5.60 5.13 10.25
CA HIS A 96 -6.09 6.28 9.50
C HIS A 96 -7.22 5.91 8.52
N SER A 97 -7.07 4.80 7.77
CA SER A 97 -8.11 4.32 6.87
C SER A 97 -9.39 3.91 7.61
N ARG A 98 -9.27 3.27 8.77
CA ARG A 98 -10.41 2.90 9.62
C ARG A 98 -11.16 4.12 10.15
N GLY A 99 -10.45 5.14 10.61
CA GLY A 99 -11.06 6.38 11.09
C GLY A 99 -11.88 7.09 10.00
N SER A 100 -11.31 7.21 8.80
CA SER A 100 -12.01 7.79 7.65
C SER A 100 -13.25 6.98 7.23
N GLN A 101 -13.17 5.65 7.28
CA GLN A 101 -14.29 4.76 6.96
C GLN A 101 -15.40 4.82 8.02
N GLN A 102 -15.05 4.92 9.31
CA GLN A 102 -16.03 5.09 10.38
C GLN A 102 -16.77 6.41 10.23
N GLN A 103 -16.06 7.50 9.91
CA GLN A 103 -16.69 8.80 9.71
C GLN A 103 -17.67 8.79 8.52
N SER A 104 -17.31 8.13 7.41
CA SER A 104 -18.19 8.02 6.24
C SER A 104 -19.42 7.16 6.51
N ASP A 105 -19.28 6.03 7.21
CA ASP A 105 -20.40 5.17 7.60
C ASP A 105 -21.34 5.89 8.57
N SER A 106 -20.81 6.60 9.58
CA SER A 106 -21.62 7.42 10.49
C SER A 106 -22.44 8.48 9.73
N ARG A 107 -21.83 9.19 8.77
CA ARG A 107 -22.56 10.15 7.92
C ARG A 107 -23.65 9.48 7.09
N ARG A 108 -23.34 8.32 6.50
CA ARG A 108 -24.31 7.57 5.69
C ARG A 108 -25.50 7.08 6.51
N ARG A 109 -25.26 6.55 7.71
CA ARG A 109 -26.31 6.11 8.64
C ARG A 109 -27.18 7.27 9.09
N ALA A 110 -26.58 8.41 9.46
CA ALA A 110 -27.33 9.61 9.84
C ALA A 110 -28.24 10.10 8.71
N ALA A 111 -27.77 10.08 7.46
CA ALA A 111 -28.57 10.43 6.29
C ALA A 111 -29.77 9.48 6.11
N ILE A 112 -29.56 8.16 6.22
CA ILE A 112 -30.63 7.16 6.11
C ILE A 112 -31.67 7.33 7.24
N THR A 113 -31.22 7.49 8.48
CA THR A 113 -32.12 7.70 9.63
C THR A 113 -32.92 9.01 9.49
N GLY A 114 -32.35 10.05 8.89
CA GLY A 114 -33.06 11.30 8.59
C GLY A 114 -34.13 11.15 7.49
N MET A 115 -33.91 10.28 6.51
CA MET A 115 -34.88 9.99 5.45
C MET A 115 -36.09 9.18 5.95
N MET A 116 -35.90 8.27 6.91
CA MET A 116 -36.97 7.42 7.46
C MET A 116 -37.89 8.11 8.48
N ARG A 117 -37.55 9.32 8.92
CA ARG A 117 -38.33 10.10 9.90
C ARG A 117 -39.27 11.13 9.26
N GLN A 118 -39.31 11.20 7.93
CA GLN A 118 -40.24 11.97 7.12
C GLN A 118 -41.29 11.02 6.52
#